data_AF-A0A6P0RNR5-F1
#
_entry.id   AF-A0A6P0RNR5-F1
#
_cell.length_a   1.000
_cell.length_b   1.000
_cell.length_c   1.000
_cell.angle_alpha   90.00
_cell.angle_beta   90.00
_cell.angle_gamma   90.00
#
_symmetry.space_group_name_H-M   'P 1'
#
loop_
_entity.id
_entity.type
_entity.pdbx_description
1 polymer ?
#
loop_
_entity_poly.entity_id
_entity_poly.type
_entity_poly.pdbx_seq_one_letter_code
_entity_poly.pdbx_strand_id
1 'polypeptide(L)'
;MPTGVSSVYYPNQPNPQFNLELDNSYFLVKLHDSQAFYKADWLTEPGFVTFSSSIESSFQPNDSTQSLHKISSVQRNEPCRLGLSINLTDWLPARPTDWLRINLKYTVWQDKPLKNLMAQLEQTGLVAQVSLLRPDWAVALKVSKIVGQLVSYLLREGSQHEIFSSTMDLNLRDLKAGYQVVVGSHRDEILPTSLKIDANGNLTNISGSSLSSLSYAVIQVLALKRRGQEIARNEPWWELLEAVKEQILDAEPANDQERRKLSVDWRSTLTQVRVLARKQRGFLLPEIREIIAAAQVEVDAKLAPSRANEAFGTEEFPPDLQDCLGVKTEQELHKLVRDYQDALEVSQQLLEQYNLSGN
;
A
#
# COMPACT_ATOMS: atom_id res chain seq x y z
N MET A 1 -8.25 21.45 -27.85
CA MET A 1 -7.34 20.77 -26.91
C MET A 1 -7.99 20.83 -25.53
N PRO A 2 -7.90 19.78 -24.68
CA PRO A 2 -8.33 19.90 -23.28
C PRO A 2 -7.46 20.97 -22.60
N THR A 3 -8.05 21.96 -21.95
CA THR A 3 -7.34 23.16 -21.47
C THR A 3 -6.98 23.17 -19.99
N GLY A 4 -7.19 22.09 -19.22
CA GLY A 4 -6.66 22.07 -17.87
C GLY A 4 -6.90 20.78 -17.09
N VAL A 5 -5.80 20.20 -16.61
CA VAL A 5 -5.78 19.36 -15.42
C VAL A 5 -5.34 20.26 -14.27
N SER A 6 -6.08 20.23 -13.17
CA SER A 6 -5.68 20.99 -11.99
C SER A 6 -4.39 20.45 -11.38
N SER A 7 -3.67 21.29 -10.63
CA SER A 7 -2.71 20.77 -9.65
C SER A 7 -3.42 19.85 -8.67
N VAL A 8 -2.68 18.91 -8.07
CA VAL A 8 -3.17 18.04 -7.00
C VAL A 8 -3.78 18.90 -5.89
N TYR A 9 -5.06 18.65 -5.57
CA TYR A 9 -5.76 19.33 -4.49
C TYR A 9 -5.73 18.49 -3.22
N TYR A 10 -5.49 19.16 -2.09
CA TYR A 10 -5.77 18.61 -0.76
C TYR A 10 -7.13 19.16 -0.32
N PRO A 11 -8.23 18.40 -0.47
CA PRO A 11 -9.56 18.86 -0.08
C PRO A 11 -9.65 19.02 1.45
N ASN A 12 -10.62 19.83 1.89
CA ASN A 12 -11.06 19.83 3.28
C ASN A 12 -11.62 18.45 3.60
N GLN A 13 -11.10 17.79 4.62
CA GLN A 13 -11.35 16.39 4.89
C GLN A 13 -11.26 16.10 6.39
N PRO A 14 -11.84 14.99 6.87
CA PRO A 14 -11.61 14.52 8.24
C PRO A 14 -10.13 14.27 8.51
N ASN A 15 -9.70 14.37 9.77
CA ASN A 15 -8.35 13.97 10.14
C ASN A 15 -8.15 12.48 9.82
N PRO A 16 -6.99 12.09 9.28
CA PRO A 16 -6.69 10.68 9.07
C PRO A 16 -6.65 9.94 10.41
N GLN A 17 -7.02 8.67 10.39
CA GLN A 17 -6.99 7.82 11.59
C GLN A 17 -5.57 7.66 12.15
N PHE A 18 -4.57 7.68 11.26
CA PHE A 18 -3.16 7.67 11.61
C PHE A 18 -2.39 8.61 10.68
N ASN A 19 -1.50 9.43 11.26
CA ASN A 19 -0.66 10.34 10.50
C ASN A 19 0.59 9.62 10.00
N LEU A 20 1.03 9.94 8.79
CA LEU A 20 2.25 9.37 8.23
C LEU A 20 3.48 9.90 8.97
N GLU A 21 4.25 9.02 9.61
CA GLU A 21 5.54 9.34 10.21
C GLU A 21 6.68 8.77 9.35
N LEU A 22 7.49 9.66 8.78
CA LEU A 22 8.63 9.25 7.95
C LEU A 22 9.59 8.36 8.75
N ASP A 23 10.10 7.33 8.09
CA ASP A 23 10.96 6.30 8.64
C ASP A 23 10.36 5.41 9.76
N ASN A 24 9.12 5.68 10.18
CA ASN A 24 8.43 4.97 11.26
C ASN A 24 7.00 4.55 10.89
N SER A 25 6.66 4.55 9.60
CA SER A 25 5.34 4.19 9.13
C SER A 25 5.40 3.54 7.76
N TYR A 26 4.29 2.89 7.42
CA TYR A 26 3.99 2.44 6.08
C TYR A 26 2.82 3.23 5.54
N PHE A 27 2.73 3.26 4.21
CA PHE A 27 1.61 3.87 3.53
C PHE A 27 1.11 2.97 2.41
N LEU A 28 -0.16 3.11 2.10
CA LEU A 28 -0.79 2.49 0.94
C LEU A 28 -1.56 3.54 0.18
N VAL A 29 -1.39 3.56 -1.14
CA VAL A 29 -2.14 4.47 -2.01
C VAL A 29 -3.30 3.71 -2.61
N LYS A 30 -4.50 4.22 -2.40
CA LYS A 30 -5.77 3.66 -2.87
C LYS A 30 -6.46 4.66 -3.78
N LEU A 31 -7.07 4.19 -4.86
CA LEU A 31 -8.08 4.95 -5.58
C LEU A 31 -9.41 4.73 -4.85
N HIS A 32 -9.91 5.80 -4.23
CA HIS A 32 -11.10 5.77 -3.39
C HIS A 32 -12.39 6.00 -4.18
N ASP A 33 -12.38 6.97 -5.11
CA ASP A 33 -13.50 7.26 -5.98
C ASP A 33 -13.01 7.85 -7.31
N SER A 34 -13.84 7.72 -8.34
CA SER A 34 -13.56 8.23 -9.68
C SER A 34 -14.85 8.49 -10.45
N GLN A 35 -14.86 9.61 -11.19
CA GLN A 35 -15.95 9.97 -12.08
C GLN A 35 -15.39 10.44 -13.42
N ALA A 36 -16.02 9.98 -14.49
CA ALA A 36 -15.84 10.52 -15.82
C ALA A 36 -17.07 11.34 -16.21
N PHE A 37 -16.86 12.47 -16.86
CA PHE A 37 -17.94 13.27 -17.44
C PHE A 37 -17.60 13.63 -18.87
N TYR A 38 -18.42 13.19 -19.84
CA TYR A 38 -18.14 13.40 -21.26
C TYR A 38 -19.09 14.45 -21.86
N LYS A 39 -18.56 15.63 -22.20
CA LYS A 39 -19.36 16.76 -22.74
C LYS A 39 -19.24 16.99 -24.25
N ALA A 40 -18.09 16.63 -24.83
CA ALA A 40 -17.67 17.09 -26.16
C ALA A 40 -18.14 16.19 -27.32
N ASP A 41 -18.23 16.73 -28.54
CA ASP A 41 -18.71 16.04 -29.77
C ASP A 41 -17.61 15.58 -30.75
N TRP A 42 -16.36 15.65 -30.33
CA TRP A 42 -15.20 15.05 -30.99
C TRP A 42 -15.33 13.55 -31.37
N LEU A 43 -16.21 12.78 -30.72
CA LEU A 43 -16.55 11.42 -31.16
C LEU A 43 -18.04 11.37 -31.50
N THR A 44 -18.35 10.86 -32.69
CA THR A 44 -19.72 10.82 -33.24
C THR A 44 -20.62 9.84 -32.50
N GLU A 45 -20.06 8.76 -31.93
CA GLU A 45 -20.76 7.69 -31.20
C GLU A 45 -19.92 7.22 -30.00
N PRO A 46 -19.82 8.01 -28.91
CA PRO A 46 -19.12 7.58 -27.70
C PRO A 46 -19.88 6.39 -27.10
N GLY A 47 -19.20 5.26 -26.93
CA GLY A 47 -19.80 4.06 -26.35
C GLY A 47 -19.30 3.81 -24.93
N PHE A 48 -18.00 3.97 -24.72
CA PHE A 48 -17.35 3.50 -23.49
C PHE A 48 -16.28 4.47 -23.00
N VAL A 49 -16.13 4.54 -21.68
CA VAL A 49 -14.99 5.15 -21.00
C VAL A 49 -14.14 4.05 -20.35
N THR A 50 -12.83 4.18 -20.49
CA THR A 50 -11.86 3.37 -19.77
C THR A 50 -11.08 4.22 -18.79
N PHE A 51 -10.85 3.68 -17.60
CA PHE A 51 -9.95 4.26 -16.61
C PHE A 51 -8.78 3.31 -16.36
N SER A 52 -7.57 3.85 -16.55
CA SER A 52 -6.32 3.12 -16.38
C SER A 52 -5.34 3.94 -15.56
N SER A 53 -4.45 3.26 -14.85
CA SER A 53 -3.30 3.89 -14.20
C SER A 53 -1.99 3.26 -14.64
N SER A 54 -0.91 4.03 -14.57
CA SER A 54 0.45 3.50 -14.51
C SER A 54 1.18 4.02 -13.29
N ILE A 55 2.03 3.19 -12.71
CA ILE A 55 2.77 3.51 -11.50
C ILE A 55 4.25 3.24 -11.74
N GLU A 56 5.05 4.25 -11.44
CA GLU A 56 6.52 4.20 -11.43
C GLU A 56 6.99 4.55 -10.01
N SER A 57 8.03 3.89 -9.51
CA SER A 57 8.49 4.11 -8.15
C SER A 57 9.97 3.86 -7.94
N SER A 58 10.54 4.44 -6.88
CA SER A 58 11.89 4.11 -6.43
C SER A 58 12.00 2.73 -5.77
N PHE A 59 10.88 2.10 -5.38
CA PHE A 59 10.84 0.78 -4.76
C PHE A 59 11.11 -0.34 -5.78
N GLN A 60 10.70 -0.13 -7.03
CA GLN A 60 10.95 -1.03 -8.16
C GLN A 60 11.49 -0.22 -9.34
N PRO A 61 12.77 0.23 -9.26
CA PRO A 61 13.35 1.02 -10.33
C PRO A 61 13.43 0.15 -11.59
N ASN A 62 12.93 0.69 -12.71
CA ASN A 62 12.81 0.08 -14.05
C ASN A 62 11.53 -0.71 -14.34
N ASP A 63 10.68 -0.94 -13.35
CA ASP A 63 9.37 -1.55 -13.59
C ASP A 63 8.27 -0.46 -13.55
N SER A 64 7.44 -0.42 -14.60
CA SER A 64 6.22 0.37 -14.59
C SER A 64 5.03 -0.58 -14.65
N THR A 65 4.17 -0.51 -13.64
CA THR A 65 2.96 -1.33 -13.60
C THR A 65 1.83 -0.54 -14.25
N GLN A 66 1.31 -1.05 -15.37
CA GLN A 66 0.11 -0.51 -16.01
C GLN A 66 -1.10 -1.37 -15.66
N SER A 67 -2.22 -0.74 -15.37
CA SER A 67 -3.44 -1.42 -14.98
C SER A 67 -4.66 -0.75 -15.61
N LEU A 68 -5.53 -1.56 -16.20
CA LEU A 68 -6.86 -1.15 -16.63
C LEU A 68 -7.85 -1.55 -15.55
N HIS A 69 -8.51 -0.57 -14.95
CA HIS A 69 -9.32 -0.78 -13.76
C HIS A 69 -10.81 -0.86 -14.06
N LYS A 70 -11.27 -0.11 -15.07
CA LYS A 70 -12.68 -0.08 -15.44
C LYS A 70 -12.88 0.17 -16.91
N ILE A 71 -13.90 -0.47 -17.44
CA ILE A 71 -14.59 -0.11 -18.68
C ILE A 71 -16.06 0.11 -18.31
N SER A 72 -16.66 1.21 -18.75
CA SER A 72 -18.07 1.49 -18.48
C SER A 72 -18.70 2.22 -19.65
N SER A 73 -20.00 2.01 -19.88
CA SER A 73 -20.74 2.78 -20.87
C SER A 73 -20.76 4.24 -20.47
N VAL A 74 -20.54 5.15 -21.42
CA VAL A 74 -20.59 6.59 -21.18
C VAL A 74 -21.70 7.22 -22.01
N GLN A 75 -22.44 8.14 -21.41
CA GLN A 75 -23.44 8.94 -22.12
C GLN A 75 -22.99 10.39 -22.18
N ARG A 76 -23.44 11.08 -23.22
CA ARG A 76 -23.11 12.48 -23.43
C ARG A 76 -23.82 13.35 -22.39
N ASN A 77 -23.06 14.26 -21.77
CA ASN A 77 -23.52 15.19 -20.74
C ASN A 77 -24.05 14.53 -19.47
N GLU A 78 -23.68 13.27 -19.21
CA GLU A 78 -24.04 12.57 -17.98
C GLU A 78 -22.79 12.13 -17.21
N PRO A 79 -22.74 12.31 -15.88
CA PRO A 79 -21.65 11.80 -15.07
C PRO A 79 -21.71 10.28 -14.98
N CYS A 80 -20.58 9.65 -15.26
CA CYS A 80 -20.37 8.22 -15.08
C CYS A 80 -19.47 8.00 -13.87
N ARG A 81 -20.04 7.59 -12.74
CA ARG A 81 -19.26 7.13 -11.58
C ARG A 81 -18.70 5.75 -11.86
N LEU A 82 -17.39 5.60 -11.71
CA LEU A 82 -16.72 4.33 -12.03
C LEU A 82 -16.70 3.37 -10.83
N GLY A 83 -16.99 3.87 -9.61
CA GLY A 83 -17.17 3.05 -8.40
C GLY A 83 -15.93 2.24 -8.05
N LEU A 84 -14.75 2.82 -8.22
CA LEU A 84 -13.47 2.16 -8.00
C LEU A 84 -12.98 2.36 -6.57
N SER A 85 -12.75 1.27 -5.86
CA SER A 85 -12.14 1.22 -4.53
C SER A 85 -11.00 0.22 -4.53
N ILE A 86 -9.90 0.59 -5.18
CA ILE A 86 -8.79 -0.32 -5.51
C ILE A 86 -7.47 0.19 -4.96
N ASN A 87 -6.63 -0.73 -4.50
CA ASN A 87 -5.28 -0.40 -4.07
C ASN A 87 -4.41 -0.20 -5.30
N LEU A 88 -3.77 0.95 -5.40
CA LEU A 88 -2.81 1.27 -6.46
C LEU A 88 -1.42 0.72 -6.10
N THR A 89 -1.08 0.72 -4.81
CA THR A 89 0.13 0.09 -4.27
C THR A 89 -0.22 -0.93 -3.21
N ASP A 90 0.72 -1.81 -2.87
CA ASP A 90 0.68 -2.48 -1.56
C ASP A 90 1.17 -1.50 -0.47
N TRP A 91 1.24 -1.96 0.78
CA TRP A 91 1.84 -1.22 1.87
C TRP A 91 3.34 -1.06 1.64
N LEU A 92 3.72 0.17 1.33
CA LEU A 92 5.07 0.57 1.03
C LEU A 92 5.72 1.28 2.22
N PRO A 93 7.05 1.19 2.31
CA PRO A 93 7.80 1.86 3.37
C PRO A 93 7.86 3.38 3.19
N ALA A 94 7.52 4.16 4.22
CA ALA A 94 7.48 5.64 4.16
C ALA A 94 8.87 6.30 4.33
N ARG A 95 9.77 6.09 3.36
CA ARG A 95 11.14 6.64 3.39
C ARG A 95 11.21 8.03 2.76
N PRO A 96 11.90 9.01 3.34
CA PRO A 96 11.94 10.39 2.85
C PRO A 96 12.62 10.55 1.49
N THR A 97 13.48 9.62 1.08
CA THR A 97 14.17 9.65 -0.22
C THR A 97 13.38 9.00 -1.35
N ASP A 98 12.30 8.31 -1.02
CA ASP A 98 11.51 7.57 -1.99
C ASP A 98 10.44 8.44 -2.64
N TRP A 99 9.97 7.96 -3.79
CA TRP A 99 8.97 8.65 -4.58
C TRP A 99 8.08 7.64 -5.31
N LEU A 100 6.88 8.11 -5.63
CA LEU A 100 5.89 7.39 -6.41
C LEU A 100 5.33 8.35 -7.45
N ARG A 101 5.34 7.93 -8.73
CA ARG A 101 4.68 8.64 -9.82
C ARG A 101 3.48 7.83 -10.27
N ILE A 102 2.30 8.42 -10.14
CA ILE A 102 1.03 7.81 -10.54
C ILE A 102 0.51 8.57 -11.75
N ASN A 103 0.40 7.90 -12.89
CA ASN A 103 -0.29 8.44 -14.05
C ASN A 103 -1.70 7.87 -14.09
N LEU A 104 -2.70 8.74 -14.20
CA LEU A 104 -4.10 8.38 -14.31
C LEU A 104 -4.60 8.82 -15.67
N LYS A 105 -5.31 7.94 -16.38
CA LYS A 105 -5.79 8.22 -17.72
C LYS A 105 -7.24 7.79 -17.89
N TYR A 106 -8.04 8.73 -18.38
CA TYR A 106 -9.41 8.51 -18.82
C TYR A 106 -9.48 8.61 -20.34
N THR A 107 -9.96 7.55 -20.99
CA THR A 107 -10.08 7.50 -22.46
C THR A 107 -11.49 7.15 -22.84
N VAL A 108 -12.06 7.89 -23.80
CA VAL A 108 -13.35 7.56 -24.39
C VAL A 108 -13.14 6.89 -25.73
N TRP A 109 -13.95 5.86 -25.95
CA TRP A 109 -13.94 4.99 -27.10
C TRP A 109 -15.24 5.12 -27.86
N GLN A 110 -15.13 5.07 -29.18
CA GLN A 110 -16.31 4.83 -30.01
C GLN A 110 -16.89 3.44 -29.72
N ASP A 111 -18.19 3.31 -29.95
CA ASP A 111 -18.95 2.11 -29.63
C ASP A 111 -18.54 0.87 -30.46
N LYS A 112 -18.30 1.06 -31.76
CA LYS A 112 -18.04 -0.06 -32.71
C LYS A 112 -16.79 -0.91 -32.40
N PRO A 113 -15.60 -0.34 -32.14
CA PRO A 113 -14.39 -1.13 -31.89
C PRO A 113 -14.48 -1.98 -30.62
N LEU A 114 -15.07 -1.44 -29.53
CA LEU A 114 -15.14 -2.16 -28.27
C LEU A 114 -16.18 -3.28 -28.30
N LYS A 115 -17.32 -3.06 -28.96
CA LYS A 115 -18.34 -4.10 -29.16
C LYS A 115 -17.79 -5.32 -29.91
N ASN A 116 -16.98 -5.08 -30.94
CA ASN A 116 -16.34 -6.17 -31.69
C ASN A 116 -15.36 -6.96 -30.82
N LEU A 117 -14.57 -6.28 -29.98
CA LEU A 117 -13.65 -6.93 -29.06
C LEU A 117 -14.39 -7.71 -27.96
N MET A 118 -15.48 -7.16 -27.40
CA MET A 118 -16.30 -7.86 -26.41
C MET A 118 -16.94 -9.12 -27.02
N ALA A 119 -17.47 -9.03 -28.25
CA ALA A 119 -18.00 -10.18 -28.96
C ALA A 119 -16.92 -11.25 -29.25
N GLN A 120 -15.68 -10.86 -29.55
CA GLN A 120 -14.56 -11.79 -29.74
C GLN A 120 -14.12 -12.45 -28.43
N LEU A 121 -14.13 -11.71 -27.31
CA LEU A 121 -13.83 -12.25 -25.97
C LEU A 121 -14.89 -13.26 -25.51
N GLU A 122 -16.17 -13.00 -25.82
CA GLU A 122 -17.27 -13.94 -25.59
C GLU A 122 -17.09 -15.23 -26.40
N GLN A 123 -16.68 -15.11 -27.66
CA GLN A 123 -16.42 -16.27 -28.53
C GLN A 123 -15.20 -17.10 -28.10
N THR A 124 -14.22 -16.51 -27.42
CA THR A 124 -13.02 -17.21 -26.94
C THR A 124 -13.14 -17.75 -25.50
N GLY A 125 -14.27 -17.55 -24.83
CA GLY A 125 -14.49 -18.05 -23.46
C GLY A 125 -13.67 -17.31 -22.38
N LEU A 126 -13.01 -16.20 -22.73
CA LEU A 126 -12.17 -15.40 -21.83
C LEU A 126 -12.98 -14.51 -20.88
N VAL A 127 -14.27 -14.28 -21.18
CA VAL A 127 -15.19 -13.49 -20.33
C VAL A 127 -15.33 -14.05 -18.92
N ALA A 128 -15.23 -15.38 -18.76
CA ALA A 128 -15.24 -16.05 -17.47
C ALA A 128 -13.96 -15.79 -16.65
N GLN A 129 -12.84 -15.41 -17.28
CA GLN A 129 -11.59 -15.06 -16.60
C GLN A 129 -11.50 -13.57 -16.26
N VAL A 130 -12.17 -12.68 -17.01
CA VAL A 130 -12.16 -11.23 -16.75
C VAL A 130 -13.18 -10.83 -15.66
N SER A 131 -14.26 -11.59 -15.49
CA SER A 131 -15.36 -11.25 -14.55
C SER A 131 -15.16 -11.73 -13.10
N LEU A 132 -14.11 -12.48 -12.78
CA LEU A 132 -13.94 -13.13 -11.48
C LEU A 132 -12.49 -13.12 -11.01
N LEU A 133 -11.86 -11.95 -10.81
CA LEU A 133 -10.52 -11.93 -10.23
C LEU A 133 -10.37 -10.82 -9.18
N ARG A 134 -10.30 -11.27 -7.92
CA ARG A 134 -9.81 -10.50 -6.78
C ARG A 134 -8.35 -10.07 -7.01
N PRO A 135 -7.91 -8.95 -6.41
CA PRO A 135 -6.60 -8.38 -6.63
C PRO A 135 -5.53 -9.09 -5.77
N ASP A 136 -5.26 -10.36 -6.04
CA ASP A 136 -4.11 -11.05 -5.45
C ASP A 136 -2.92 -11.01 -6.43
N TRP A 137 -1.77 -10.53 -5.95
CA TRP A 137 -0.56 -10.21 -6.72
C TRP A 137 -0.07 -11.29 -7.70
N ALA A 138 -0.32 -12.57 -7.43
CA ALA A 138 0.07 -13.67 -8.34
C ALA A 138 -0.76 -13.72 -9.64
N VAL A 139 -1.97 -13.14 -9.62
CA VAL A 139 -2.88 -13.06 -10.77
C VAL A 139 -2.65 -11.77 -11.57
N ALA A 140 -2.24 -10.68 -10.90
CA ALA A 140 -1.94 -9.40 -11.54
C ALA A 140 -0.85 -9.51 -12.62
N LEU A 141 0.18 -10.36 -12.43
CA LEU A 141 1.23 -10.57 -13.43
C LEU A 141 0.75 -11.28 -14.71
N LYS A 142 -0.17 -12.26 -14.60
CA LYS A 142 -0.76 -12.93 -15.78
C LYS A 142 -1.85 -12.09 -16.45
N VAL A 143 -2.62 -11.33 -15.66
CA VAL A 143 -3.62 -10.38 -16.16
C VAL A 143 -2.96 -9.18 -16.83
N SER A 144 -1.81 -8.68 -16.35
CA SER A 144 -1.09 -7.57 -16.99
C SER A 144 -0.68 -7.84 -18.44
N LYS A 145 -0.39 -9.10 -18.79
CA LYS A 145 0.01 -9.48 -20.15
C LYS A 145 -1.19 -9.54 -21.09
N ILE A 146 -2.33 -10.04 -20.60
CA ILE A 146 -3.59 -10.08 -21.35
C ILE A 146 -4.19 -8.68 -21.46
N VAL A 147 -4.25 -7.93 -20.36
CA VAL A 147 -4.66 -6.52 -20.31
C VAL A 147 -3.71 -5.66 -21.14
N GLY A 148 -2.40 -5.91 -21.11
CA GLY A 148 -1.42 -5.21 -21.94
C GLY A 148 -1.64 -5.47 -23.44
N GLN A 149 -2.00 -6.69 -23.83
CA GLN A 149 -2.41 -7.01 -25.20
C GLN A 149 -3.77 -6.38 -25.56
N LEU A 150 -4.74 -6.38 -24.64
CA LEU A 150 -6.05 -5.74 -24.79
C LEU A 150 -5.91 -4.22 -24.97
N VAL A 151 -5.13 -3.57 -24.11
CA VAL A 151 -4.81 -2.13 -24.19
C VAL A 151 -4.07 -1.86 -25.50
N SER A 152 -3.08 -2.67 -25.87
CA SER A 152 -2.36 -2.52 -27.14
C SER A 152 -3.27 -2.66 -28.37
N TYR A 153 -4.26 -3.56 -28.32
CA TYR A 153 -5.24 -3.77 -29.38
C TYR A 153 -6.24 -2.62 -29.45
N LEU A 154 -6.79 -2.21 -28.31
CA LEU A 154 -7.65 -1.04 -28.18
C LEU A 154 -6.97 0.21 -28.73
N LEU A 155 -5.70 0.45 -28.37
CA LEU A 155 -4.90 1.57 -28.86
C LEU A 155 -4.73 1.60 -30.40
N ARG A 156 -4.89 0.47 -31.10
CA ARG A 156 -4.64 0.33 -32.55
C ARG A 156 -5.89 0.42 -33.43
N GLU A 157 -7.07 0.01 -32.96
CA GLU A 157 -8.25 -0.18 -33.83
C GLU A 157 -9.39 0.83 -33.63
N GLY A 158 -9.35 1.67 -32.59
CA GLY A 158 -10.42 2.64 -32.31
C GLY A 158 -9.99 4.09 -32.53
N SER A 159 -10.92 4.92 -33.03
CA SER A 159 -10.82 6.38 -32.81
C SER A 159 -11.03 6.62 -31.31
N GLN A 160 -9.92 6.73 -30.61
CA GLN A 160 -9.86 6.98 -29.18
C GLN A 160 -9.50 8.43 -28.92
N HIS A 161 -9.94 8.91 -27.77
CA HIS A 161 -9.87 10.31 -27.46
C HIS A 161 -9.75 10.44 -25.94
N GLU A 162 -8.62 10.97 -25.50
CA GLU A 162 -8.27 11.08 -24.07
C GLU A 162 -9.06 12.21 -23.41
N ILE A 163 -9.89 11.87 -22.42
CA ILE A 163 -10.66 12.85 -21.65
C ILE A 163 -9.69 13.72 -20.87
N PHE A 164 -8.82 13.06 -20.09
CA PHE A 164 -7.68 13.69 -19.44
C PHE A 164 -6.64 12.62 -19.06
N SER A 165 -5.39 13.06 -19.00
CA SER A 165 -4.28 12.36 -18.36
C SER A 165 -3.71 13.26 -17.27
N SER A 166 -3.52 12.71 -16.08
CA SER A 166 -2.90 13.41 -14.97
C SER A 166 -1.74 12.59 -14.43
N THR A 167 -0.61 13.27 -14.23
CA THR A 167 0.55 12.73 -13.55
C THR A 167 0.62 13.33 -12.17
N MET A 168 0.67 12.46 -11.17
CA MET A 168 0.81 12.81 -9.77
C MET A 168 2.17 12.33 -9.27
N ASP A 169 3.04 13.28 -8.98
CA ASP A 169 4.34 13.02 -8.37
C ASP A 169 4.23 13.14 -6.85
N LEU A 170 4.22 11.98 -6.19
CA LEU A 170 4.21 11.87 -4.74
C LEU A 170 5.65 11.75 -4.25
N ASN A 171 6.19 12.86 -3.78
CA ASN A 171 7.42 12.85 -2.99
C ASN A 171 7.07 12.44 -1.56
N LEU A 172 7.65 11.35 -1.06
CA LEU A 172 7.30 10.85 0.27
C LEU A 172 7.64 11.82 1.39
N ARG A 173 8.64 12.69 1.20
CA ARG A 173 9.00 13.73 2.17
C ARG A 173 7.83 14.64 2.54
N ASP A 174 6.95 14.92 1.58
CA ASP A 174 5.84 15.85 1.72
C ASP A 174 4.47 15.14 1.75
N LEU A 175 4.48 13.80 1.67
CA LEU A 175 3.26 13.00 1.62
C LEU A 175 2.50 13.06 2.94
N LYS A 176 1.19 13.26 2.85
CA LYS A 176 0.28 13.24 4.00
C LYS A 176 -0.73 12.11 3.84
N ALA A 177 -1.04 11.46 4.96
CA ALA A 177 -2.18 10.56 5.06
C ALA A 177 -3.49 11.34 4.84
N GLY A 178 -4.46 10.68 4.22
CA GLY A 178 -5.75 11.28 3.84
C GLY A 178 -5.96 11.31 2.32
N TYR A 179 -6.90 12.12 1.89
CA TYR A 179 -7.37 12.24 0.54
C TYR A 179 -6.63 13.34 -0.25
N GLN A 180 -6.38 13.03 -1.50
CA GLN A 180 -5.83 13.90 -2.52
C GLN A 180 -6.70 13.76 -3.76
N VAL A 181 -6.92 14.86 -4.46
CA VAL A 181 -7.89 14.90 -5.56
C VAL A 181 -7.24 15.50 -6.79
N VAL A 182 -7.49 14.85 -7.92
CA VAL A 182 -7.18 15.37 -9.24
C VAL A 182 -8.51 15.64 -9.94
N VAL A 183 -8.66 16.85 -10.49
CA VAL A 183 -9.85 17.25 -11.25
C VAL A 183 -9.42 17.66 -12.66
N GLY A 184 -10.14 17.14 -13.65
CA GLY A 184 -10.00 17.53 -15.05
C GLY A 184 -11.30 18.16 -15.55
N SER A 185 -11.17 19.17 -16.42
CA SER A 185 -12.27 19.69 -17.22
C SER A 185 -11.92 19.69 -18.71
N HIS A 186 -12.96 19.60 -19.53
CA HIS A 186 -12.87 19.56 -21.00
C HIS A 186 -12.83 20.95 -21.65
N ARG A 187 -13.10 22.02 -20.90
CA ARG A 187 -13.05 23.42 -21.35
C ARG A 187 -12.41 24.27 -20.26
N ASP A 188 -12.29 25.58 -20.53
CA ASP A 188 -11.97 26.63 -19.55
C ASP A 188 -13.13 26.80 -18.54
N GLU A 189 -13.59 25.70 -17.96
CA GLU A 189 -14.49 25.76 -16.80
C GLU A 189 -13.65 26.12 -15.59
N ILE A 190 -14.19 27.03 -14.77
CA ILE A 190 -13.56 27.43 -13.53
C ILE A 190 -13.52 26.20 -12.63
N LEU A 191 -12.33 25.66 -12.43
CA LEU A 191 -12.10 24.57 -11.49
C LEU A 191 -12.56 25.02 -10.09
N PRO A 192 -13.23 24.15 -9.32
CA PRO A 192 -13.66 24.50 -7.98
C PRO A 192 -12.46 24.98 -7.14
N THR A 193 -12.57 26.16 -6.55
CA THR A 193 -11.51 26.73 -5.70
C THR A 193 -11.40 26.03 -4.35
N SER A 194 -12.41 25.27 -3.95
CA SER A 194 -12.45 24.57 -2.67
C SER A 194 -13.28 23.28 -2.77
N LEU A 195 -12.65 22.16 -2.43
CA LEU A 195 -13.23 20.83 -2.45
C LEU A 195 -13.31 20.26 -1.03
N LYS A 196 -14.29 19.39 -0.79
CA LYS A 196 -14.48 18.71 0.48
C LYS A 196 -14.74 17.23 0.28
N ILE A 197 -14.15 16.40 1.13
CA ILE A 197 -14.55 15.00 1.31
C ILE A 197 -15.59 14.96 2.43
N ASP A 198 -16.78 14.43 2.13
CA ASP A 198 -17.83 14.27 3.14
C ASP A 198 -17.55 13.08 4.08
N ALA A 199 -18.41 12.87 5.08
CA ALA A 199 -18.27 11.77 6.04
C ALA A 199 -18.38 10.38 5.39
N ASN A 200 -18.93 10.29 4.18
CA ASN A 200 -19.09 9.07 3.42
C ASN A 200 -17.96 8.87 2.39
N GLY A 201 -16.94 9.74 2.38
CA GLY A 201 -15.80 9.65 1.46
C GLY A 201 -16.06 10.26 0.08
N ASN A 202 -17.23 10.86 -0.17
CA ASN A 202 -17.54 11.45 -1.47
C ASN A 202 -16.91 12.83 -1.64
N LEU A 203 -16.44 13.08 -2.85
CA LEU A 203 -16.00 14.41 -3.26
C LEU A 203 -17.20 15.33 -3.52
N THR A 204 -17.21 16.46 -2.83
CA THR A 204 -18.23 17.52 -2.98
C THR A 204 -17.55 18.89 -3.09
N ASN A 205 -18.29 19.88 -3.55
CA ASN A 205 -17.86 21.27 -3.36
C ASN A 205 -17.97 21.67 -1.87
N ILE A 206 -17.47 22.85 -1.51
CA ILE A 206 -17.51 23.30 -0.10
C ILE A 206 -18.92 23.44 0.48
N SER A 207 -19.94 23.65 -0.37
CA SER A 207 -21.36 23.70 0.03
C SER A 207 -22.01 22.30 0.15
N GLY A 208 -21.27 21.22 -0.08
CA GLY A 208 -21.76 19.84 -0.02
C GLY A 208 -22.53 19.37 -1.26
N SER A 209 -22.48 20.13 -2.35
CA SER A 209 -23.11 19.77 -3.63
C SER A 209 -22.21 18.86 -4.47
N SER A 210 -22.83 17.94 -5.21
CA SER A 210 -22.16 17.00 -6.10
C SER A 210 -21.52 17.70 -7.31
N LEU A 211 -20.37 17.17 -7.76
CA LEU A 211 -19.61 17.67 -8.90
C LEU A 211 -20.01 16.94 -10.20
N SER A 212 -21.20 17.20 -10.73
CA SER A 212 -21.76 16.44 -11.85
C SER A 212 -21.15 16.72 -13.22
N SER A 213 -20.46 17.85 -13.40
CA SER A 213 -19.92 18.27 -14.70
C SER A 213 -18.40 18.11 -14.84
N LEU A 214 -17.76 17.45 -13.88
CA LEU A 214 -16.30 17.32 -13.81
C LEU A 214 -15.88 15.86 -13.85
N SER A 215 -14.72 15.60 -14.45
CA SER A 215 -14.05 14.32 -14.31
C SER A 215 -13.04 14.43 -13.18
N TYR A 216 -12.98 13.45 -12.28
CA TYR A 216 -12.09 13.49 -11.13
C TYR A 216 -11.62 12.11 -10.69
N ALA A 217 -10.50 12.07 -9.98
CA ALA A 217 -10.04 10.90 -9.24
C ALA A 217 -9.71 11.31 -7.81
N VAL A 218 -10.25 10.58 -6.83
CA VAL A 218 -9.96 10.72 -5.41
C VAL A 218 -8.97 9.64 -5.02
N ILE A 219 -7.76 10.04 -4.71
CA ILE A 219 -6.71 9.19 -4.18
C ILE A 219 -6.74 9.27 -2.65
N GLN A 220 -6.68 8.15 -1.97
CA GLN A 220 -6.58 8.05 -0.53
C GLN A 220 -5.24 7.43 -0.16
N VAL A 221 -4.47 8.14 0.66
CA VAL A 221 -3.23 7.67 1.27
C VAL A 221 -3.58 7.19 2.67
N LEU A 222 -3.50 5.88 2.87
CA LEU A 222 -3.64 5.25 4.17
C LEU A 222 -2.26 5.11 4.81
N ALA A 223 -2.21 5.17 6.13
CA ALA A 223 -0.97 5.01 6.88
C ALA A 223 -1.16 4.06 8.06
N LEU A 224 -0.08 3.38 8.43
CA LEU A 224 0.00 2.53 9.61
C LEU A 224 1.40 2.57 10.22
N LYS A 225 1.48 2.33 11.53
CA LYS A 225 2.73 2.45 12.29
C LYS A 225 3.65 1.25 12.08
N ARG A 226 3.09 0.04 12.07
CA ARG A 226 3.81 -1.25 12.05
C ARG A 226 3.08 -2.26 11.19
N ARG A 227 3.82 -3.05 10.41
CA ARG A 227 3.28 -4.22 9.67
C ARG A 227 3.61 -5.55 10.35
N GLY A 228 4.47 -5.54 11.35
CA GLY A 228 4.86 -6.74 12.06
C GLY A 228 5.78 -7.63 11.23
N GLN A 229 5.77 -8.92 11.54
CA GLN A 229 6.68 -9.91 10.96
C GLN A 229 6.49 -10.13 9.44
N GLU A 230 5.36 -9.70 8.86
CA GLU A 230 5.07 -9.88 7.42
C GLU A 230 6.12 -9.25 6.51
N ILE A 231 6.66 -8.11 6.90
CA ILE A 231 7.68 -7.35 6.13
C ILE A 231 9.00 -8.09 6.05
N ALA A 232 9.25 -8.94 7.02
CA ALA A 232 10.52 -9.59 7.26
C ALA A 232 10.55 -10.96 6.58
N ARG A 233 9.40 -11.52 6.16
CA ARG A 233 9.28 -12.90 5.67
C ARG A 233 10.23 -13.30 4.55
N ASN A 234 10.66 -12.35 3.71
CA ASN A 234 11.59 -12.62 2.59
C ASN A 234 13.01 -12.07 2.85
N GLU A 235 13.30 -11.67 4.08
CA GLU A 235 14.55 -11.03 4.45
C GLU A 235 15.54 -12.04 5.02
N PRO A 236 16.82 -12.05 4.57
CA PRO A 236 17.81 -13.01 5.04
C PRO A 236 18.06 -12.96 6.56
N TRP A 237 17.94 -11.78 7.17
CA TRP A 237 18.11 -11.63 8.61
C TRP A 237 16.95 -12.26 9.40
N TRP A 238 15.75 -12.23 8.83
CA TRP A 238 14.54 -12.78 9.45
C TRP A 238 14.53 -14.29 9.38
N GLU A 239 14.87 -14.86 8.21
CA GLU A 239 15.00 -16.31 8.05
C GLU A 239 16.01 -16.89 9.06
N LEU A 240 17.15 -16.22 9.25
CA LEU A 240 18.15 -16.61 10.23
C LEU A 240 17.62 -16.51 11.68
N LEU A 241 16.94 -15.40 12.01
CA LEU A 241 16.36 -15.19 13.34
C LEU A 241 15.34 -16.28 13.67
N GLU A 242 14.37 -16.52 12.79
CA GLU A 242 13.32 -17.51 12.99
C GLU A 242 13.87 -18.92 13.02
N ALA A 243 14.79 -19.29 12.12
CA ALA A 243 15.34 -20.65 12.08
C ALA A 243 16.01 -21.05 13.40
N VAL A 244 16.81 -20.14 13.98
CA VAL A 244 17.49 -20.41 15.26
C VAL A 244 16.53 -20.28 16.43
N LYS A 245 15.58 -19.34 16.39
CA LYS A 245 14.53 -19.21 17.41
C LYS A 245 13.73 -20.51 17.53
N GLU A 246 13.18 -21.00 16.42
CA GLU A 246 12.42 -22.25 16.38
C GLU A 246 13.26 -23.45 16.84
N GLN A 247 14.53 -23.54 16.41
CA GLN A 247 15.45 -24.57 16.90
C GLN A 247 15.60 -24.58 18.44
N ILE A 248 15.62 -23.41 19.07
CA ILE A 248 15.72 -23.29 20.54
C ILE A 248 14.38 -23.60 21.20
N LEU A 249 13.26 -23.14 20.62
CA LEU A 249 11.92 -23.39 21.14
C LEU A 249 11.56 -24.88 21.10
N ASP A 250 12.00 -25.59 20.07
CA ASP A 250 11.83 -27.04 19.91
C ASP A 250 12.81 -27.86 20.76
N ALA A 251 13.92 -27.27 21.22
CA ALA A 251 14.88 -27.96 22.07
C ALA A 251 14.31 -28.23 23.47
N GLU A 252 14.56 -29.42 24.00
CA GLU A 252 14.34 -29.75 25.41
C GLU A 252 15.70 -29.86 26.12
N PRO A 253 16.27 -28.76 26.63
CA PRO A 253 17.59 -28.79 27.24
C PRO A 253 17.55 -29.63 28.53
N ALA A 254 18.31 -30.72 28.56
CA ALA A 254 18.33 -31.70 29.65
C ALA A 254 19.09 -31.18 30.88
N ASN A 255 19.97 -30.20 30.71
CA ASN A 255 20.82 -29.65 31.77
C ASN A 255 21.21 -28.18 31.51
N ASP A 256 21.79 -27.53 32.53
CA ASP A 256 22.20 -26.13 32.45
C ASP A 256 23.35 -25.87 31.47
N GLN A 257 24.15 -26.89 31.15
CA GLN A 257 25.24 -26.76 30.17
C GLN A 257 24.67 -26.63 28.74
N GLU A 258 23.64 -27.39 28.41
CA GLU A 258 22.89 -27.29 27.16
C GLU A 258 22.16 -25.95 27.06
N ARG A 259 21.51 -25.50 28.14
CA ARG A 259 20.89 -24.16 28.17
C ARG A 259 21.90 -23.06 27.87
N ARG A 260 23.07 -23.09 28.54
CA ARG A 260 24.14 -22.12 28.29
C ARG A 260 24.64 -22.15 26.85
N LYS A 261 24.76 -23.34 26.26
CA LYS A 261 25.16 -23.49 24.86
C LYS A 261 24.14 -22.82 23.93
N LEU A 262 22.85 -23.11 24.12
CA LEU A 262 21.77 -22.50 23.34
C LEU A 262 21.74 -20.97 23.52
N SER A 263 21.97 -20.46 24.73
CA SER A 263 22.07 -19.00 24.97
C SER A 263 23.24 -18.36 24.23
N VAL A 264 24.40 -19.04 24.16
CA VAL A 264 25.56 -18.54 23.41
C VAL A 264 25.29 -18.55 21.91
N ASP A 265 24.70 -19.64 21.40
CA ASP A 265 24.33 -19.77 19.99
C ASP A 265 23.31 -18.68 19.60
N TRP A 266 22.32 -18.41 20.46
CA TRP A 266 21.35 -17.32 20.27
C TRP A 266 22.01 -15.94 20.20
N ARG A 267 22.89 -15.59 21.14
CA ARG A 267 23.59 -14.30 21.13
C ARG A 267 24.46 -14.10 19.89
N SER A 268 25.13 -15.16 19.44
CA SER A 268 25.89 -15.16 18.20
C SER A 268 24.98 -14.86 17.00
N THR A 269 23.81 -15.49 16.95
CA THR A 269 22.80 -15.26 15.93
C THR A 269 22.27 -13.83 15.95
N LEU A 270 21.91 -13.29 17.11
CA LEU A 270 21.45 -11.90 17.22
C LEU A 270 22.46 -10.89 16.66
N THR A 271 23.75 -11.14 16.92
CA THR A 271 24.83 -10.31 16.36
C THR A 271 24.85 -10.38 14.83
N GLN A 272 24.70 -11.57 14.26
CA GLN A 272 24.66 -11.77 12.80
C GLN A 272 23.41 -11.15 12.16
N VAL A 273 22.23 -11.40 12.75
CA VAL A 273 20.94 -10.84 12.35
C VAL A 273 21.04 -9.32 12.28
N ARG A 274 21.64 -8.69 13.29
CA ARG A 274 21.81 -7.24 13.33
C ARG A 274 22.73 -6.71 12.23
N VAL A 275 23.84 -7.39 11.95
CA VAL A 275 24.76 -6.99 10.87
C VAL A 275 24.05 -7.08 9.51
N LEU A 276 23.23 -8.11 9.31
CA LEU A 276 22.40 -8.25 8.10
C LEU A 276 21.32 -7.16 8.04
N ALA A 277 20.59 -6.94 9.14
CA ALA A 277 19.54 -5.93 9.24
C ALA A 277 20.07 -4.50 9.04
N ARG A 278 21.28 -4.16 9.49
CA ARG A 278 21.88 -2.83 9.24
C ARG A 278 22.12 -2.51 7.77
N LYS A 279 22.13 -3.51 6.89
CA LYS A 279 22.21 -3.29 5.42
C LYS A 279 20.88 -2.80 4.85
N GLN A 280 19.77 -2.99 5.57
CA GLN A 280 18.51 -2.30 5.30
C GLN A 280 18.71 -0.81 5.61
N ARG A 281 18.63 0.03 4.59
CA ARG A 281 18.88 1.48 4.70
C ARG A 281 17.91 2.12 5.70
N GLY A 282 18.31 2.34 6.96
CA GLY A 282 17.72 3.24 7.99
C GLY A 282 16.28 2.96 8.43
N PHE A 283 15.38 2.84 7.47
CA PHE A 283 13.99 2.48 7.56
C PHE A 283 13.80 1.12 8.23
N LEU A 284 12.86 1.05 9.18
CA LEU A 284 12.52 -0.13 10.00
C LEU A 284 13.55 -0.56 11.03
N LEU A 285 14.69 0.12 11.19
CA LEU A 285 15.59 -0.23 12.29
C LEU A 285 14.89 -0.25 13.66
N PRO A 286 13.93 0.65 13.97
CA PRO A 286 13.13 0.54 15.20
C PRO A 286 12.25 -0.71 15.24
N GLU A 287 11.46 -0.98 14.19
CA GLU A 287 10.58 -2.16 14.13
C GLU A 287 11.36 -3.48 14.13
N ILE A 288 12.50 -3.54 13.43
CA ILE A 288 13.40 -4.70 13.44
C ILE A 288 13.94 -4.96 14.85
N ARG A 289 14.32 -3.91 15.59
CA ARG A 289 14.76 -4.05 16.99
C ARG A 289 13.63 -4.55 17.87
N GLU A 290 12.42 -4.04 17.69
CA GLU A 290 11.22 -4.47 18.41
C GLU A 290 10.88 -5.94 18.12
N ILE A 291 11.03 -6.39 16.86
CA ILE A 291 10.88 -7.80 16.46
C ILE A 291 11.94 -8.69 17.13
N ILE A 292 13.21 -8.27 17.09
CA ILE A 292 14.32 -9.00 17.74
C ILE A 292 14.09 -9.07 19.25
N ALA A 293 13.62 -7.98 19.87
CA ALA A 293 13.28 -7.91 21.28
C ALA A 293 12.15 -8.88 21.65
N ALA A 294 11.11 -8.97 20.83
CA ALA A 294 10.03 -9.93 21.04
C ALA A 294 10.56 -11.38 21.00
N ALA A 295 11.38 -11.71 19.99
CA ALA A 295 12.02 -13.03 19.89
C ALA A 295 12.95 -13.34 21.08
N GLN A 296 13.69 -12.34 21.58
CA GLN A 296 14.53 -12.48 22.77
C GLN A 296 13.70 -12.89 24.00
N VAL A 297 12.55 -12.24 24.23
CA VAL A 297 11.67 -12.56 25.38
C VAL A 297 11.14 -14.00 25.28
N GLU A 298 10.77 -14.46 24.08
CA GLU A 298 10.33 -15.84 23.87
C GLU A 298 11.44 -16.87 24.17
N VAL A 299 12.65 -16.62 23.67
CA VAL A 299 13.82 -17.48 23.90
C VAL A 299 14.22 -17.49 25.38
N ASP A 300 14.23 -16.34 26.05
CA ASP A 300 14.54 -16.25 27.47
C ASP A 300 13.52 -17.01 28.32
N ALA A 301 12.22 -16.90 28.00
CA ALA A 301 11.18 -17.65 28.69
C ALA A 301 11.37 -19.18 28.56
N LYS A 302 11.84 -19.66 27.39
CA LYS A 302 12.14 -21.08 27.17
C LYS A 302 13.40 -21.54 27.92
N LEU A 303 14.43 -20.70 27.96
CA LEU A 303 15.73 -21.03 28.57
C LEU A 303 15.80 -20.72 30.07
N ALA A 304 14.78 -20.06 30.64
CA ALA A 304 14.71 -19.72 32.05
C ALA A 304 14.84 -20.98 32.93
N PRO A 305 15.64 -20.91 34.02
CA PRO A 305 15.74 -22.02 34.96
C PRO A 305 14.39 -22.28 35.62
N SER A 306 14.00 -23.56 35.77
CA SER A 306 12.71 -23.98 36.34
C SER A 306 12.46 -23.57 37.81
N ARG A 307 13.41 -22.87 38.42
CA ARG A 307 13.35 -22.35 39.79
C ARG A 307 13.80 -20.89 39.81
N ALA A 308 12.91 -19.98 39.44
CA ALA A 308 12.54 -18.77 40.19
C ALA A 308 11.91 -17.75 39.24
N ASN A 309 10.66 -17.39 39.52
CA ASN A 309 10.12 -16.08 39.13
C ASN A 309 10.70 -15.06 40.12
N GLU A 310 11.94 -14.63 39.92
CA GLU A 310 12.36 -13.36 40.50
C GLU A 310 11.72 -12.24 39.68
N ALA A 311 11.31 -11.16 40.36
CA ALA A 311 10.76 -10.00 39.68
C ALA A 311 11.77 -9.49 38.64
N PHE A 312 11.29 -9.15 37.43
CA PHE A 312 12.12 -8.62 36.34
C PHE A 312 13.14 -7.61 36.86
N GLY A 313 14.41 -7.84 36.55
CA GLY A 313 15.52 -7.17 37.21
C GLY A 313 15.81 -5.77 36.64
N THR A 314 16.42 -4.93 37.49
CA THR A 314 17.13 -3.70 37.05
C THR A 314 18.56 -3.99 36.60
N GLU A 315 18.96 -5.27 36.55
CA GLU A 315 20.31 -5.67 36.17
C GLU A 315 20.54 -5.37 34.68
N GLU A 316 21.71 -4.82 34.38
CA GLU A 316 22.04 -4.43 33.00
C GLU A 316 22.46 -5.65 32.18
N PHE A 317 21.96 -5.74 30.95
CA PHE A 317 22.40 -6.75 30.00
C PHE A 317 23.89 -6.60 29.65
N PRO A 318 24.57 -7.66 29.20
CA PRO A 318 25.88 -7.55 28.60
C PRO A 318 25.92 -6.53 27.44
N PRO A 319 27.02 -5.78 27.23
CA PRO A 319 27.07 -4.70 26.24
C PRO A 319 26.73 -5.13 24.80
N ASP A 320 27.14 -6.34 24.41
CA ASP A 320 26.83 -6.94 23.11
C ASP A 320 25.32 -7.17 22.93
N LEU A 321 24.64 -7.59 24.00
CA LEU A 321 23.20 -7.79 24.01
C LEU A 321 22.43 -6.47 24.07
N GLN A 322 22.88 -5.50 24.87
CA GLN A 322 22.33 -4.14 24.87
C GLN A 322 22.39 -3.51 23.48
N ASP A 323 23.52 -3.70 22.79
CA ASP A 323 23.74 -3.17 21.45
C ASP A 323 22.78 -3.83 20.44
N CYS A 324 22.48 -5.13 20.60
CA CYS A 324 21.51 -5.84 19.77
C CYS A 324 20.05 -5.43 20.03
N LEU A 325 19.64 -5.37 21.29
CA LEU A 325 18.26 -5.12 21.69
C LEU A 325 17.90 -3.63 21.71
N GLY A 326 18.90 -2.75 21.85
CA GLY A 326 18.70 -1.31 21.99
C GLY A 326 18.17 -0.87 23.35
N VAL A 327 18.19 -1.75 24.35
CA VAL A 327 17.75 -1.52 25.73
C VAL A 327 18.81 -2.00 26.71
N LYS A 328 18.82 -1.42 27.91
CA LYS A 328 19.83 -1.71 28.94
C LYS A 328 19.42 -2.80 29.89
N THR A 329 18.13 -2.89 30.21
CA THR A 329 17.62 -3.75 31.28
C THR A 329 16.49 -4.64 30.79
N GLU A 330 16.23 -5.71 31.54
CA GLU A 330 15.12 -6.62 31.29
C GLU A 330 13.76 -5.92 31.40
N GLN A 331 13.62 -4.96 32.32
CA GLN A 331 12.41 -4.14 32.43
C GLN A 331 12.17 -3.29 31.17
N GLU A 332 13.21 -2.67 30.63
CA GLU A 332 13.12 -1.91 29.36
C GLU A 332 12.78 -2.83 28.19
N LEU A 333 13.32 -4.05 28.15
CA LEU A 333 13.00 -5.06 27.13
C LEU A 333 11.51 -5.42 27.15
N HIS A 334 10.96 -5.78 28.30
CA HIS A 334 9.55 -6.14 28.43
C HIS A 334 8.63 -4.97 28.10
N LYS A 335 9.01 -3.75 28.49
CA LYS A 335 8.28 -2.54 28.10
C LYS A 335 8.30 -2.33 26.58
N LEU A 336 9.46 -2.46 25.94
CA LEU A 336 9.59 -2.33 24.49
C LEU A 336 8.73 -3.35 23.74
N VAL A 337 8.73 -4.61 24.18
CA VAL A 337 7.89 -5.67 23.59
C VAL A 337 6.41 -5.37 23.76
N ARG A 338 6.01 -4.86 24.93
CA ARG A 338 4.62 -4.44 25.17
C ARG A 338 4.20 -3.27 24.28
N ASP A 339 5.00 -2.23 24.22
CA ASP A 339 4.74 -1.06 23.36
C ASP A 339 4.65 -1.46 21.87
N TYR A 340 5.45 -2.47 21.47
CA TYR A 340 5.38 -3.07 20.14
C TYR A 340 4.09 -3.85 19.89
N GLN A 341 3.66 -4.70 20.84
CA GLN A 341 2.40 -5.45 20.76
C GLN A 341 1.19 -4.50 20.69
N ASP A 342 1.15 -3.47 21.54
CA ASP A 342 0.10 -2.45 21.53
C ASP A 342 0.05 -1.72 20.16
N ALA A 343 1.22 -1.40 19.59
CA ALA A 343 1.31 -0.78 18.27
C ALA A 343 0.83 -1.70 17.14
N LEU A 344 1.13 -3.01 17.22
CA LEU A 344 0.65 -4.01 16.27
C LEU A 344 -0.88 -4.16 16.35
N GLU A 345 -1.44 -4.17 17.55
CA GLU A 345 -2.89 -4.24 17.75
C GLU A 345 -3.59 -3.03 17.12
N VAL A 346 -3.09 -1.82 17.35
CA VAL A 346 -3.61 -0.61 16.69
C VAL A 346 -3.49 -0.70 15.17
N SER A 347 -2.35 -1.15 14.65
CA SER A 347 -2.17 -1.38 13.21
C SER A 347 -3.19 -2.39 12.65
N GLN A 348 -3.47 -3.47 13.37
CA GLN A 348 -4.44 -4.48 12.96
C GLN A 348 -5.87 -3.91 12.94
N GLN A 349 -6.26 -3.17 13.98
CA GLN A 349 -7.54 -2.47 14.02
C GLN A 349 -7.70 -1.47 12.87
N LEU A 350 -6.62 -0.76 12.50
CA LEU A 350 -6.62 0.13 11.33
C LEU A 350 -6.81 -0.66 10.02
N LEU A 351 -6.12 -1.79 9.86
CA LEU A 351 -6.30 -2.66 8.68
C LEU A 351 -7.74 -3.18 8.54
N GLU A 352 -8.39 -3.51 9.65
CA GLU A 352 -9.83 -3.84 9.71
C GLU A 352 -10.71 -2.66 9.34
N GLN A 353 -10.47 -1.48 9.91
CA GLN A 353 -11.23 -0.27 9.59
C GLN A 353 -11.09 0.18 8.14
N TYR A 354 -9.91 -0.02 7.54
CA TYR A 354 -9.68 0.28 6.14
C TYR A 354 -10.42 -0.68 5.19
N ASN A 355 -11.14 -1.68 5.71
CA ASN A 355 -11.70 -2.81 4.97
C ASN A 355 -10.64 -3.46 4.07
N LEU A 356 -9.41 -3.53 4.59
CA LEU A 356 -8.27 -4.19 3.94
C LEU A 356 -8.04 -5.60 4.50
N SER A 357 -8.77 -5.98 5.54
CA SER A 357 -8.91 -7.37 5.99
C SER A 357 -10.32 -7.86 5.69
N GLY A 358 -10.45 -8.72 4.68
CA GLY A 358 -11.73 -9.40 4.41
C GLY A 358 -11.96 -9.83 2.97
N ASN A 359 -11.34 -10.97 2.64
CA ASN A 359 -11.63 -11.90 1.54
C ASN A 359 -11.24 -11.50 0.11
#